data_AF-A0A8J5MK44-F1
#
_entry.id   AF-A0A8J5MK44-F1
#
_cell.length_a   1.000
_cell.length_b   1.000
_cell.length_c   1.000
_cell.angle_alpha   90.00
_cell.angle_beta   90.00
_cell.angle_gamma   90.00
#
_symmetry.space_group_name_H-M   'P 1'
#
loop_
_entity.id
_entity.type
_entity.pdbx_description
1 polymer ?
#
loop_
_entity_poly.entity_id
_entity_poly.type
_entity_poly.pdbx_seq_one_letter_code
_entity_poly.pdbx_strand_id
1 'polypeptide(L)'
;MADKGQNKSAPILPFDEFLDRYKPKMTGRTMKYPYTFTAKLASFPYSYILKNVWMCKYYLAGVVLSMPLFYKIQQLSNSPANVAKFEAKAKAEAAGH
;
A
#
# COMPACT_ATOMS: atom_id res chain seq x y z
N MET A 1 -8.34 64.59 8.27
CA MET A 1 -7.73 63.97 9.46
C MET A 1 -7.21 62.60 9.02
N ALA A 2 -6.04 62.47 8.41
CA ALA A 2 -4.71 62.50 9.01
C ALA A 2 -4.57 61.46 10.15
N ASP A 3 -4.23 60.22 9.78
CA ASP A 3 -3.26 59.45 10.55
C ASP A 3 -2.10 59.07 9.63
N LYS A 4 -0.89 59.34 10.12
CA LYS A 4 0.38 59.39 9.41
C LYS A 4 1.10 58.07 9.62
N GLY A 5 1.76 57.52 8.60
CA GLY A 5 2.68 56.42 8.88
C GLY A 5 3.36 55.69 7.75
N GLN A 6 3.54 56.26 6.56
CA GLN A 6 4.55 55.75 5.64
C GLN A 6 5.93 56.25 6.11
N ASN A 7 6.68 55.42 6.85
CA ASN A 7 8.14 55.54 7.00
C ASN A 7 8.79 54.20 6.66
N LYS A 8 9.84 54.30 5.85
CA LYS A 8 10.44 53.28 5.02
C LYS A 8 11.56 52.59 5.78
N SER A 9 11.52 51.27 5.80
CA SER A 9 12.69 50.47 5.48
C SER A 9 12.11 49.24 4.81
N ALA A 10 12.20 49.15 3.47
CA ALA A 10 11.99 47.88 2.81
C ALA A 10 13.00 46.91 3.43
N PRO A 11 12.59 45.94 4.26
CA PRO A 11 13.52 44.91 4.66
C PRO A 11 13.73 44.08 3.40
N ILE A 12 15.00 44.00 2.97
CA ILE A 12 15.57 42.99 2.07
C ILE A 12 14.52 41.94 1.72
N LEU A 13 13.99 41.94 0.48
CA LEU A 13 12.93 40.99 0.05
C LEU A 13 13.22 39.62 0.66
N PRO A 14 12.50 39.20 1.71
CA PRO A 14 12.81 37.95 2.35
C PRO A 14 12.39 36.89 1.33
N PHE A 15 13.33 36.03 0.95
CA PHE A 15 13.07 34.88 0.08
C PHE A 15 11.81 34.12 0.51
N ASP A 16 11.50 34.16 1.81
CA ASP A 16 10.30 33.60 2.44
C ASP A 16 8.97 34.15 1.88
N GLU A 17 8.84 35.45 1.62
CA GLU A 17 7.60 36.05 1.07
C GLU A 17 7.45 35.74 -0.43
N PHE A 18 8.57 35.72 -1.16
CA PHE A 18 8.61 35.31 -2.55
C PHE A 18 8.15 33.84 -2.71
N LEU A 19 8.60 32.95 -1.83
CA LEU A 19 8.20 31.55 -1.82
C LEU A 19 6.73 31.36 -1.44
N ASP A 20 6.22 32.10 -0.45
CA ASP A 20 4.82 31.96 -0.01
C ASP A 20 3.84 32.42 -1.11
N ARG A 21 4.24 33.38 -1.95
CA ARG A 21 3.45 33.83 -3.11
C ARG A 21 3.31 32.79 -4.21
N TYR A 22 4.31 31.93 -4.37
CA TYR A 22 4.29 30.83 -5.36
C TYR A 22 3.83 29.49 -4.80
N LYS A 23 3.56 29.40 -3.49
CA LYS A 23 3.05 28.19 -2.86
C LYS A 23 1.67 27.88 -3.44
N PRO A 24 1.55 26.84 -4.30
CA PRO A 24 0.26 26.54 -4.89
C PRO A 24 -0.69 26.15 -3.77
N LYS A 25 -1.81 26.88 -3.64
CA LYS A 25 -2.88 26.53 -2.73
C LYS A 25 -3.50 25.23 -3.25
N MET A 26 -3.03 24.10 -2.76
CA MET A 26 -3.52 22.77 -3.12
C MET A 26 -5.00 22.73 -2.80
N THR A 27 -5.84 22.97 -3.81
CA THR A 27 -7.28 22.82 -3.68
C THR A 27 -7.52 21.34 -3.39
N GLY A 28 -8.14 20.99 -2.26
CA GLY A 28 -8.41 19.60 -1.87
C GLY A 28 -9.39 18.85 -2.78
N ARG A 29 -9.62 19.35 -4.01
CA ARG A 29 -10.53 18.77 -4.97
C ARG A 29 -9.83 17.64 -5.71
N THR A 30 -10.22 16.41 -5.41
CA THR A 30 -9.78 15.22 -6.15
C THR A 30 -10.11 15.37 -7.64
N MET A 31 -9.14 15.08 -8.50
CA MET A 31 -9.37 15.07 -9.95
C MET A 31 -10.36 13.95 -10.32
N LYS A 32 -11.31 14.26 -11.22
CA LYS A 32 -12.33 13.29 -11.68
C LYS A 32 -11.72 12.05 -12.33
N TYR A 33 -10.65 12.23 -13.12
CA TYR A 33 -9.91 11.15 -13.78
C TYR A 33 -8.42 11.30 -13.50
N PRO A 34 -7.89 10.66 -12.44
CA PRO A 34 -6.49 10.77 -12.11
C PRO A 34 -5.61 10.03 -13.12
N TYR A 35 -4.55 10.67 -13.60
CA TYR A 35 -3.59 10.05 -14.53
C TYR A 35 -2.53 9.20 -13.81
N THR A 36 -2.30 9.45 -12.52
CA THR A 36 -1.38 8.66 -11.71
C THR A 36 -2.08 7.44 -11.13
N PHE A 37 -1.37 6.31 -11.11
CA PHE A 37 -1.90 5.05 -10.59
C PHE A 37 -2.27 5.15 -9.10
N THR A 38 -1.46 5.86 -8.31
CA THR A 38 -1.71 6.09 -6.88
C THR A 38 -3.01 6.87 -6.64
N ALA A 39 -3.30 7.87 -7.47
CA ALA A 39 -4.54 8.64 -7.34
C ALA A 39 -5.76 7.85 -7.84
N LYS A 40 -5.60 6.94 -8.80
CA LYS A 40 -6.68 5.99 -9.19
C LYS A 40 -7.04 5.04 -8.07
N LEU A 41 -6.04 4.54 -7.33
CA LEU A 41 -6.27 3.73 -6.13
C LEU A 41 -6.98 4.55 -5.06
N ALA A 42 -6.50 5.75 -4.71
CA ALA A 42 -7.14 6.59 -3.70
C ALA A 42 -8.61 6.94 -4.02
N SER A 43 -8.94 7.12 -5.30
CA SER A 43 -10.31 7.38 -5.76
C SER A 43 -11.18 6.12 -5.86
N PHE A 44 -10.64 4.93 -5.65
CA PHE A 44 -11.38 3.68 -5.79
C PHE A 44 -12.33 3.47 -4.59
N PRO A 45 -13.59 3.05 -4.81
CA PRO A 45 -14.58 2.91 -3.75
C PRO A 45 -14.38 1.61 -2.94
N TYR A 46 -13.26 1.49 -2.23
CA TYR A 46 -12.92 0.31 -1.41
C TYR A 46 -14.00 -0.04 -0.40
N SER A 47 -14.52 0.96 0.32
CA SER A 47 -15.54 0.76 1.35
C SER A 47 -16.85 0.19 0.78
N TYR A 48 -17.19 0.51 -0.48
CA TYR A 48 -18.38 -0.02 -1.14
C TYR A 48 -18.20 -1.50 -1.49
N ILE A 49 -17.05 -1.86 -2.07
CA ILE A 49 -16.75 -3.24 -2.45
C ILE A 49 -16.67 -4.14 -1.20
N LEU A 50 -15.98 -3.70 -0.15
CA LEU A 50 -15.85 -4.50 1.07
C LEU A 50 -17.18 -4.75 1.79
N LYS A 51 -18.15 -3.83 1.68
CA LYS A 51 -19.47 -3.96 2.29
C LYS A 51 -20.44 -4.79 1.44
N ASN A 52 -20.46 -4.54 0.13
CA ASN A 52 -21.47 -5.12 -0.76
C ASN A 52 -21.06 -6.44 -1.40
N VAL A 53 -19.75 -6.66 -1.60
CA VAL A 53 -19.27 -7.91 -2.19
C VAL A 53 -19.13 -8.96 -1.10
N TRP A 54 -20.11 -9.84 -1.04
CA TRP A 54 -20.11 -11.01 -0.15
C TRP A 54 -18.85 -11.88 -0.28
N MET A 55 -18.27 -11.94 -1.47
CA MET A 55 -17.12 -12.77 -1.80
C MET A 55 -15.88 -12.30 -1.06
N CYS A 56 -15.67 -10.98 -0.89
CA CYS A 56 -14.54 -10.48 -0.11
C CYS A 56 -14.61 -10.94 1.35
N LYS A 57 -15.82 -10.98 1.93
CA LYS A 57 -16.04 -11.40 3.33
C LYS A 57 -15.81 -12.90 3.50
N TYR A 58 -16.41 -13.72 2.63
CA TYR A 58 -16.27 -15.17 2.70
C TYR A 58 -14.89 -15.66 2.24
N TYR A 59 -14.23 -14.96 1.32
CA TYR A 59 -12.87 -15.29 0.90
C TYR A 59 -11.89 -15.14 2.05
N LEU A 60 -11.92 -14.00 2.77
CA LEU A 60 -11.08 -13.81 3.95
C LEU A 60 -11.41 -14.84 5.04
N ALA A 61 -12.68 -15.10 5.30
CA ALA A 61 -13.08 -16.12 6.27
C ALA A 61 -12.60 -17.52 5.86
N GLY A 62 -12.71 -17.89 4.59
CA GLY A 62 -12.27 -19.18 4.05
C GLY A 62 -10.75 -19.35 4.10
N VAL A 63 -9.99 -18.31 3.77
CA VAL A 63 -8.53 -18.31 3.91
C VAL A 63 -8.14 -18.48 5.36
N VAL A 64 -8.74 -17.73 6.28
CA VAL A 64 -8.44 -17.83 7.73
C VAL A 64 -8.80 -19.21 8.27
N LEU A 65 -9.95 -19.76 7.89
CA LEU A 65 -10.40 -21.06 8.38
C LEU A 65 -9.60 -22.23 7.80
N SER A 66 -9.12 -22.11 6.55
CA SER A 66 -8.27 -23.12 5.92
C SER A 66 -6.79 -23.01 6.29
N MET A 67 -6.31 -21.85 6.73
CA MET A 67 -4.92 -21.63 7.14
C MET A 67 -4.42 -22.63 8.21
N PRO A 68 -5.13 -22.94 9.31
CA PRO A 68 -4.68 -23.95 10.27
C PRO A 68 -4.69 -25.38 9.69
N LEU A 69 -5.63 -25.68 8.79
CA LEU A 69 -5.69 -26.98 8.10
C LEU A 69 -4.44 -27.18 7.23
N PHE A 70 -4.12 -26.18 6.41
CA PHE A 70 -2.91 -26.21 5.58
C PHE A 70 -1.64 -26.22 6.41
N TYR A 71 -1.60 -25.51 7.54
CA TYR A 71 -0.45 -25.55 8.45
C TYR A 71 -0.17 -26.96 8.98
N LYS A 72 -1.20 -27.73 9.33
CA LYS A 72 -1.03 -29.13 9.77
C LYS A 72 -0.56 -30.04 8.65
N ILE A 73 -1.09 -29.87 7.45
CA ILE A 73 -0.64 -30.61 6.26
C ILE A 73 0.84 -30.28 5.97
N GLN A 74 1.21 -29.00 6.02
CA GLN A 74 2.58 -28.51 5.83
C GLN A 74 3.56 -29.15 6.82
N GLN A 75 3.17 -29.29 8.10
CA GLN A 75 4.02 -29.92 9.12
C GLN A 75 4.25 -31.41 8.84
N LEU A 76 3.22 -32.13 8.38
CA LEU A 76 3.34 -33.55 8.05
C LEU A 76 4.22 -33.77 6.81
N SER A 77 4.04 -32.94 5.78
CA SER A 77 4.87 -32.98 4.57
C SER A 77 6.34 -32.67 4.84
N ASN A 78 6.63 -31.74 5.76
CA ASN A 78 7.99 -31.37 6.17
C ASN A 78 8.54 -32.19 7.35
N SER A 79 7.91 -33.32 7.69
CA SER A 79 8.46 -34.21 8.71
C SER A 79 9.86 -34.70 8.29
N PRO A 80 10.83 -34.79 9.22
CA PRO A 80 12.23 -35.10 8.89
C PRO A 80 12.38 -36.46 8.20
N ALA A 81 11.50 -37.41 8.52
CA ALA A 81 11.44 -38.70 7.85
C ALA A 81 10.97 -38.62 6.39
N ASN A 82 10.08 -37.68 6.06
CA ASN A 82 9.62 -37.48 4.68
C ASN A 82 10.64 -36.72 3.85
N VAL A 83 11.30 -35.72 4.45
CA VAL A 83 12.41 -34.97 3.83
C VAL A 83 13.57 -35.91 3.48
N ALA A 84 14.00 -36.76 4.43
CA ALA A 84 15.07 -37.73 4.19
C ALA A 84 14.74 -38.73 3.06
N LYS A 85 13.48 -39.17 2.96
CA LYS A 85 13.02 -40.02 1.84
C LYS A 85 13.03 -39.29 0.51
N PHE A 86 12.69 -38.00 0.50
CA PHE A 86 12.70 -37.18 -0.69
C PHE A 86 14.14 -36.92 -1.18
N GLU A 87 15.05 -36.62 -0.26
CA GLU A 87 16.48 -36.47 -0.56
C GLU A 87 17.11 -37.77 -1.07
N ALA A 88 16.74 -38.91 -0.49
CA ALA A 88 17.23 -40.21 -0.95
C ALA A 88 16.76 -40.51 -2.38
N LYS A 89 15.51 -40.19 -2.71
CA LYS A 89 14.98 -40.31 -4.09
C LYS A 89 15.69 -39.35 -5.04
N ALA A 90 15.86 -38.08 -4.65
CA ALA A 90 16.55 -37.08 -5.46
C ALA A 90 18.01 -37.49 -5.75
N LYS A 91 18.71 -38.10 -4.79
CA LYS A 91 20.06 -38.65 -4.98
C LYS A 91 20.08 -39.86 -5.91
N ALA A 92 19.07 -40.73 -5.84
CA ALA A 92 18.94 -41.87 -6.74
C ALA A 92 18.65 -41.44 -8.18
N GLU A 93 17.81 -40.42 -8.38
CA GLU A 93 17.53 -39.84 -9.70
C GLU A 93 18.75 -39.08 -10.26
N ALA A 94 19.47 -38.32 -9.42
CA ALA A 94 20.68 -37.60 -9.83
C ALA A 94 21.85 -38.54 -10.19
N ALA A 95 21.88 -39.76 -9.65
CA ALA A 95 22.87 -40.78 -10.02
C ALA A 95 22.48 -41.59 -11.27
N GLY A 96 21.23 -41.47 -11.73
CA GLY A 96 20.72 -42.11 -12.96
C GLY A 96 20.80 -41.24 -14.21
N HIS A 97 21.20 -39.97 -14.06
CA HIS A 97 21.52 -39.03 -15.13
C HIS A 97 23.04 -38.89 -15.29
#